data_AF-A0A7C6HVT1-F1
#
_entry.id   AF-A0A7C6HVT1-F1
#
_cell.length_a   1.000
_cell.length_b   1.000
_cell.length_c   1.000
_cell.angle_alpha   90.00
_cell.angle_beta   90.00
_cell.angle_gamma   90.00
#
_symmetry.space_group_name_H-M   'P 1'
#
loop_
_entity.id
_entity.type
_entity.pdbx_description
1 polymer ?
#
loop_
_entity_poly.entity_id
_entity_poly.type
_entity_poly.pdbx_seq_one_letter_code
_entity_poly.pdbx_strand_id
1 'polypeptide(L)'
;MRFLDRIKETLLKSKSATVGVHEKETTVFSTQTRYGKKLSLSHGEKTQLVERLTPREKETFFILLGGYSLKETAEQLNVSYSTANTYQTAIYKKLNVNSRAELIINFRDLCEVRQG
;
A
#
# COMPACT_ATOMS: atom_id res chain seq x y z
N MET A 1 -19.15 9.48 -2.78
CA MET A 1 -18.54 8.93 -1.54
C MET A 1 -18.92 7.45 -1.37
N ARG A 2 -18.52 6.55 -2.29
CA ARG A 2 -18.92 5.12 -2.27
C ARG A 2 -17.93 4.17 -2.95
N PHE A 3 -16.77 4.69 -3.36
CA PHE A 3 -15.79 3.95 -4.19
C PHE A 3 -14.86 3.07 -3.35
N LEU A 4 -14.41 3.58 -2.20
CA LEU A 4 -13.70 2.79 -1.20
C LEU A 4 -14.54 1.58 -0.73
N ASP A 5 -15.88 1.69 -0.75
CA ASP A 5 -16.77 0.58 -0.42
C ASP A 5 -16.79 -0.53 -1.48
N ARG A 6 -16.60 -0.17 -2.75
CA ARG A 6 -16.57 -1.14 -3.85
C ARG A 6 -15.27 -1.94 -3.89
N ILE A 7 -14.15 -1.36 -3.43
CA ILE A 7 -12.88 -2.06 -3.21
C ILE A 7 -13.00 -3.06 -2.05
N LYS A 8 -13.76 -2.73 -0.99
CA LYS A 8 -14.01 -3.66 0.12
C LYS A 8 -14.76 -4.91 -0.36
N GLU A 9 -15.73 -4.75 -1.25
CA GLU A 9 -16.60 -5.86 -1.70
C GLU A 9 -15.82 -6.94 -2.46
N THR A 10 -14.82 -6.56 -3.25
CA THR A 10 -13.99 -7.51 -4.00
C THR A 10 -12.95 -8.21 -3.14
N LEU A 11 -12.50 -7.59 -2.04
CA LEU A 11 -11.52 -8.16 -1.10
C LEU A 11 -12.15 -9.08 -0.05
N LEU A 12 -13.38 -8.80 0.42
CA LEU A 12 -14.05 -9.60 1.46
C LEU A 12 -14.37 -11.04 1.05
N LYS A 13 -14.47 -11.34 -0.25
CA LYS A 13 -14.93 -12.65 -0.73
C LYS A 13 -13.86 -13.77 -0.67
N SER A 14 -12.64 -13.45 -0.23
CA SER A 14 -11.50 -14.39 -0.29
C SER A 14 -11.01 -14.94 1.06
N LYS A 15 -11.55 -14.49 2.21
CA LYS A 15 -10.99 -14.84 3.53
C LYS A 15 -11.89 -15.83 4.27
N SER A 16 -11.99 -17.06 3.76
CA SER A 16 -12.26 -18.23 4.62
C SER A 16 -10.93 -18.85 5.02
N ALA A 17 -10.71 -18.86 6.34
CA ALA A 17 -9.70 -19.63 7.08
C ALA A 17 -8.22 -19.30 6.84
N THR A 18 -7.64 -18.55 7.78
CA THR A 18 -6.51 -19.06 8.57
C THR A 18 -6.47 -18.35 9.92
N VAL A 19 -6.68 -19.15 10.97
CA VAL A 19 -6.58 -18.85 12.39
C VAL A 19 -5.19 -19.27 12.86
N GLY A 20 -4.54 -18.46 13.71
CA GLY A 20 -3.24 -18.74 14.33
C GLY A 20 -2.07 -18.55 13.35
N VAL A 21 -0.92 -18.00 13.72
CA VAL A 21 -0.05 -18.47 14.78
C VAL A 21 0.97 -17.37 15.15
N HIS A 22 1.19 -17.25 16.47
CA HIS A 22 2.32 -16.74 17.22
C HIS A 22 3.53 -16.09 16.53
N GLU A 23 3.85 -14.89 17.06
CA GLU A 23 5.18 -14.43 17.49
C GLU A 23 6.33 -15.42 17.24
N LYS A 24 7.04 -15.23 16.14
CA LYS A 24 8.44 -15.65 16.02
C LYS A 24 9.18 -14.57 15.27
N GLU A 25 10.18 -13.99 15.94
CA GLU A 25 11.19 -13.13 15.37
C GLU A 25 11.85 -13.85 14.19
N THR A 26 11.31 -13.69 12.99
CA THR A 26 12.03 -14.08 11.79
C THR A 26 12.88 -12.89 11.38
N THR A 27 14.17 -12.96 11.71
CA THR A 27 15.24 -12.16 11.11
C THR A 27 15.36 -12.56 9.63
N VAL A 28 14.34 -12.24 8.83
CA VAL A 28 14.39 -12.49 7.39
C VAL A 28 15.23 -11.38 6.79
N PHE A 29 16.47 -11.73 6.50
CA PHE A 29 17.40 -10.95 5.67
C PHE A 29 16.64 -10.45 4.43
N SER A 30 16.76 -9.16 4.10
CA SER A 30 16.00 -8.52 3.01
C SER A 30 16.08 -9.36 1.74
N THR A 31 15.03 -10.10 1.43
CA THR A 31 15.07 -11.03 0.30
C THR A 31 14.81 -10.23 -0.97
N GLN A 32 15.76 -10.23 -1.89
CA GLN A 32 15.55 -9.62 -3.21
C GLN A 32 14.61 -10.53 -3.99
N THR A 33 13.41 -10.04 -4.31
CA THR A 33 12.47 -10.74 -5.19
C THR A 33 12.69 -10.29 -6.63
N ARG A 34 12.16 -11.04 -7.61
CA ARG A 34 12.15 -10.60 -9.02
C ARG A 34 11.41 -9.26 -9.22
N TYR A 35 10.60 -8.84 -8.25
CA TYR A 35 9.81 -7.61 -8.26
C TYR A 35 10.37 -6.51 -7.36
N GLY A 36 11.57 -6.70 -6.81
CA GLY A 36 12.28 -5.71 -6.01
C GLY A 36 12.53 -6.11 -4.55
N LYS A 37 12.84 -5.11 -3.73
CA LYS A 37 13.23 -5.28 -2.32
C LYS A 37 12.02 -5.57 -1.42
N LYS A 38 12.06 -6.68 -0.68
CA LYS A 38 11.21 -6.87 0.49
C LYS A 38 11.83 -6.17 1.70
N LEU A 39 11.10 -5.24 2.28
CA LEU A 39 11.45 -4.50 3.48
C LEU A 39 11.12 -5.36 4.71
N SER A 40 12.10 -5.57 5.57
CA SER A 40 11.93 -6.23 6.87
C SER A 40 11.46 -5.20 7.91
N LEU A 41 10.28 -4.61 7.68
CA LEU A 41 9.67 -3.61 8.57
C LEU A 41 8.54 -4.25 9.39
N SER A 42 8.46 -3.91 10.67
CA SER A 42 7.33 -4.23 11.55
C SER A 42 6.09 -3.45 11.14
N HIS A 43 4.90 -3.96 11.48
CA HIS A 43 3.62 -3.30 11.21
C HIS A 43 3.55 -1.88 11.78
N GLY A 44 4.11 -1.67 12.98
CA GLY A 44 4.17 -0.34 13.62
C GLY A 44 5.03 0.65 12.82
N GLU A 45 6.18 0.21 12.30
CA GLU A 45 7.08 1.05 11.49
C GLU A 45 6.42 1.42 10.16
N LYS A 46 5.77 0.46 9.50
CA LYS A 46 5.02 0.73 8.25
C LYS A 46 3.93 1.77 8.50
N THR A 47 3.19 1.65 9.60
CA THR A 47 2.14 2.60 9.97
C THR A 47 2.72 3.99 10.19
N GLN A 48 3.84 4.12 10.91
CA GLN A 48 4.52 5.41 11.11
C GLN A 48 4.98 6.04 9.79
N LEU A 49 5.48 5.25 8.83
CA LEU A 49 5.88 5.74 7.51
C LEU A 49 4.67 6.28 6.73
N VAL A 50 3.55 5.55 6.74
CA VAL A 50 2.30 5.99 6.10
C VAL A 50 1.75 7.24 6.78
N GLU A 51 1.87 7.37 8.10
CA GLU A 51 1.43 8.56 8.83
C GLU A 51 2.19 9.84 8.45
N ARG A 52 3.44 9.73 7.98
CA ARG A 52 4.23 10.86 7.45
C ARG A 52 3.80 11.33 6.07
N LEU A 53 2.95 10.57 5.38
CA LEU A 53 2.38 11.00 4.10
C LEU A 53 1.37 12.13 4.34
N THR A 54 1.36 13.10 3.45
CA THR A 54 0.32 14.13 3.41
C THR A 54 -1.04 13.49 3.08
N PRO A 55 -2.17 14.16 3.37
CA PRO A 55 -3.50 13.60 3.07
C PRO A 55 -3.66 13.15 1.62
N ARG A 56 -3.18 13.93 0.65
CA ARG A 56 -3.23 13.59 -0.78
C ARG A 56 -2.33 12.43 -1.16
N GLU A 57 -1.15 12.34 -0.55
CA GLU A 57 -0.28 11.18 -0.73
C GLU A 57 -0.88 9.92 -0.11
N LYS A 58 -1.55 10.01 1.05
CA LYS A 58 -2.26 8.86 1.66
C LYS A 58 -3.36 8.35 0.73
N GLU A 59 -4.18 9.24 0.17
CA GLU A 59 -5.21 8.86 -0.82
C GLU A 59 -4.59 8.15 -2.02
N THR A 60 -3.55 8.74 -2.61
CA THR A 60 -2.81 8.15 -3.73
C THR A 60 -2.22 6.79 -3.37
N PHE A 61 -1.65 6.67 -2.16
CA PHE A 61 -1.06 5.44 -1.64
C PHE A 61 -2.08 4.30 -1.58
N PHE A 62 -3.27 4.54 -1.03
CA PHE A 62 -4.31 3.50 -0.95
C PHE A 62 -4.81 3.06 -2.33
N ILE A 63 -4.92 3.98 -3.28
CA ILE A 63 -5.30 3.66 -4.66
C ILE A 63 -4.20 2.79 -5.30
N LEU A 64 -2.93 3.19 -5.21
CA LEU A 64 -1.82 2.39 -5.74
C LEU A 64 -1.72 1.00 -5.08
N LEU A 65 -1.99 0.93 -3.77
CA LEU A 65 -2.00 -0.31 -3.01
C LEU A 65 -3.13 -1.26 -3.45
N GLY A 66 -4.25 -0.71 -3.92
CA GLY A 66 -5.35 -1.44 -4.54
C GLY A 66 -5.02 -2.01 -5.93
N GLY A 67 -3.83 -1.74 -6.47
CA GLY A 67 -3.37 -2.26 -7.76
C GLY A 67 -3.73 -1.41 -8.97
N TYR A 68 -4.36 -0.25 -8.77
CA TYR A 68 -4.71 0.67 -9.85
C TYR A 68 -3.45 1.22 -10.56
N SER A 69 -3.59 1.48 -11.85
CA SER A 69 -2.59 2.17 -12.67
C SER A 69 -2.48 3.64 -12.29
N LEU A 70 -1.37 4.26 -12.66
CA LEU A 70 -1.17 5.69 -12.44
C LEU A 70 -2.23 6.54 -13.16
N LYS A 71 -2.70 6.07 -14.34
CA LYS A 71 -3.78 6.73 -15.08
C LYS A 71 -5.10 6.66 -14.32
N GLU A 72 -5.49 5.48 -13.84
CA GLU A 72 -6.71 5.31 -13.02
C GLU A 72 -6.61 6.09 -11.70
N THR A 73 -5.41 6.16 -11.12
CA THR A 73 -5.16 6.94 -9.91
C THR A 73 -5.38 8.43 -10.15
N ALA A 74 -4.89 8.96 -11.27
CA ALA A 74 -5.13 10.35 -11.67
C ALA A 74 -6.62 10.64 -11.89
N GLU A 75 -7.33 9.73 -12.56
CA GLU A 75 -8.77 9.82 -12.79
C GLU A 75 -9.57 9.82 -11.46
N GLN A 76 -9.22 8.93 -10.53
CA GLN A 76 -9.91 8.84 -9.23
C GLN A 76 -9.67 10.03 -8.32
N LEU A 77 -8.46 10.61 -8.36
CA LEU A 77 -8.11 11.81 -7.59
C LEU A 77 -8.60 13.10 -8.26
N ASN A 78 -9.11 13.03 -9.50
CA ASN A 78 -9.45 14.18 -10.33
C ASN A 78 -8.26 15.15 -10.48
N VAL A 79 -7.10 14.60 -10.82
CA VAL A 79 -5.86 15.36 -11.05
C VAL A 79 -5.23 14.98 -12.39
N SER A 80 -4.29 15.79 -12.85
CA SER A 80 -3.51 15.45 -14.04
C SER A 80 -2.60 14.24 -13.79
N TYR A 81 -2.25 13.51 -14.87
CA TYR A 81 -1.31 12.39 -14.79
C TYR A 81 0.04 12.81 -14.19
N SER A 82 0.54 14.00 -14.53
CA SER A 82 1.80 14.53 -13.99
C SER A 82 1.69 14.80 -12.48
N THR A 83 0.55 15.31 -12.00
CA THR A 83 0.28 15.49 -10.57
C THR A 83 0.27 14.16 -9.83
N ALA A 84 -0.43 13.15 -10.36
CA ALA A 84 -0.44 11.81 -9.77
C ALA A 84 0.97 11.18 -9.76
N ASN A 85 1.76 11.39 -10.81
CA ASN A 85 3.15 10.96 -10.87
C ASN A 85 4.02 11.65 -9.80
N THR A 86 3.81 12.95 -9.56
CA THR A 86 4.48 13.68 -8.47
C THR A 86 4.15 13.06 -7.11
N TYR A 87 2.87 12.74 -6.85
CA TYR A 87 2.50 12.05 -5.62
C TYR A 87 3.13 10.65 -5.52
N GLN A 88 3.09 9.86 -6.59
CA GLN A 88 3.70 8.52 -6.63
C GLN A 88 5.19 8.59 -6.32
N THR A 89 5.93 9.51 -6.96
CA THR A 89 7.37 9.66 -6.74
C THR A 89 7.70 10.14 -5.33
N ALA A 90 6.90 11.04 -4.75
CA ALA A 90 7.05 11.47 -3.37
C ALA A 90 6.80 10.32 -2.38
N ILE A 91 5.75 9.52 -2.61
CA ILE A 91 5.44 8.32 -1.81
C ILE A 91 6.57 7.32 -1.87
N TYR A 92 7.09 7.01 -3.06
CA TYR A 92 8.18 6.06 -3.26
C TYR A 92 9.43 6.46 -2.47
N LYS A 93 9.79 7.75 -2.50
CA LYS A 93 10.89 8.30 -1.71
C LYS A 93 10.62 8.19 -0.20
N LYS A 94 9.43 8.56 0.25
CA LYS A 94 9.07 8.55 1.69
C LYS A 94 8.99 7.15 2.29
N LEU A 95 8.54 6.18 1.51
CA LEU A 95 8.38 4.78 1.93
C LEU A 95 9.60 3.91 1.58
N ASN A 96 10.61 4.48 0.93
CA ASN A 96 11.83 3.81 0.48
C ASN A 96 11.57 2.57 -0.40
N VAL A 97 10.65 2.73 -1.36
CA VAL A 97 10.29 1.75 -2.39
C VAL A 97 10.51 2.34 -3.78
N ASN A 98 10.80 1.50 -4.76
CA ASN A 98 11.16 1.92 -6.12
C ASN A 98 10.07 1.58 -7.15
N SER A 99 9.12 0.72 -6.80
CA SER A 99 8.10 0.27 -7.73
C SER A 99 6.75 0.07 -7.05
N ARG A 100 5.69 0.04 -7.87
CA ARG A 100 4.33 -0.28 -7.41
C ARG A 100 4.27 -1.70 -6.84
N ALA A 101 5.02 -2.63 -7.42
CA ALA A 101 5.10 -3.99 -6.91
C ALA A 101 5.75 -4.04 -5.52
N GLU A 102 6.85 -3.32 -5.32
CA GLU A 102 7.48 -3.18 -3.99
C GLU A 102 6.53 -2.54 -2.98
N LEU A 103 5.78 -1.50 -3.38
CA LEU A 103 4.76 -0.89 -2.53
C LEU A 103 3.74 -1.93 -2.07
N ILE A 104 3.18 -2.71 -2.99
CA ILE A 104 2.18 -3.73 -2.69
C ILE A 104 2.76 -4.84 -1.82
N ILE A 105 3.93 -5.39 -2.16
CA ILE A 105 4.57 -6.46 -1.39
C ILE A 105 4.82 -6.04 0.06
N ASN A 106 5.25 -4.79 0.28
CA ASN A 106 5.68 -4.33 1.60
C ASN A 106 4.54 -3.79 2.46
N PHE A 107 3.48 -3.24 1.87
CA PHE A 107 2.43 -2.53 2.61
C PHE A 107 1.02 -3.14 2.48
N ARG A 108 0.85 -4.30 1.83
CA ARG A 108 -0.47 -4.95 1.64
C ARG A 108 -1.25 -5.17 2.94
N ASP A 109 -0.54 -5.43 4.03
CA ASP A 109 -1.12 -5.61 5.38
C ASP A 109 -1.78 -4.35 5.94
N LEU A 110 -1.38 -3.15 5.48
CA LEU A 110 -2.03 -1.89 5.91
C LEU A 110 -3.35 -1.60 5.18
N CYS A 111 -3.72 -2.42 4.19
CA CYS A 111 -4.98 -2.27 3.47
C CYS A 111 -6.22 -2.55 4.36
N GLU A 112 -6.05 -3.26 5.49
CA GLU A 112 -7.17 -3.69 6.34
C GLU A 112 -7.64 -2.65 7.38
N VAL A 113 -6.97 -1.50 7.55
CA VAL A 113 -7.28 -0.58 8.65
C VAL A 113 -7.96 0.67 8.13
N ARG A 114 -9.29 0.66 8.14
CA ARG A 114 -10.19 1.80 8.45
C ARG A 114 -11.65 1.43 8.15
N GLN A 115 -12.25 0.65 9.05
CA GLN A 115 -13.68 0.74 9.35
C GLN A 115 -13.86 0.70 10.87
N GLY A 116 -14.40 1.79 11.38
CA GLY A 116 -14.49 2.19 12.77
C GLY A 116 -14.60 3.71 12.76
#